data_AF-A0AAJ2JU60-F1
#
_entry.id   AF-A0AAJ2JU60-F1
#
_cell.length_a   1.000
_cell.length_b   1.000
_cell.length_c   1.000
_cell.angle_alpha   90.00
_cell.angle_beta   90.00
_cell.angle_gamma   90.00
#
_symmetry.space_group_name_H-M   'P 1'
#
loop_
_entity.id
_entity.type
_entity.pdbx_description
1 polymer ?
#
loop_
_entity_poly.entity_id
_entity_poly.type
_entity_poly.pdbx_seq_one_letter_code
_entity_poly.pdbx_strand_id
1 'polypeptide(L)'
;MELLSFEEFEKYYDKIKNDENKHELFYCSLFDITSIDERQVGRRMKEFREIEKDVIEKIRFVFNPLFKKKKIENFEEFMKKNVYADRLCRLIIKKELEKKRLNAYLLENMDLKTSEITIEIKRIISGSNFLEYVEDIVEKYTNKNEKIIVLLIFPQFENENYERISQLIEIYYIVEEYLKLKIQNDNIRVLCQYITKKCTKNYSLFKLIERLTEVINCLKRI
;
A
#
# COMPACT_ATOMS: atom_id res chain seq x y z
N MET A 1 -23.68 -0.28 3.53
CA MET A 1 -22.89 -0.51 4.76
C MET A 1 -21.76 0.53 4.89
N GLU A 2 -21.51 1.05 6.09
CA GLU A 2 -20.48 2.07 6.37
C GLU A 2 -19.05 1.54 6.16
N LEU A 3 -18.14 2.42 5.73
CA LEU A 3 -16.71 2.14 5.59
C LEU A 3 -16.09 1.75 6.93
N LEU A 4 -15.03 0.93 6.93
CA LEU A 4 -14.29 0.62 8.15
C LEU A 4 -13.68 1.92 8.70
N SER A 5 -14.16 2.39 9.86
CA SER A 5 -13.57 3.57 10.50
C SER A 5 -12.16 3.25 11.02
N PHE A 6 -11.33 4.28 11.21
CA PHE A 6 -9.98 4.07 11.73
C PHE A 6 -10.02 3.44 13.13
N GLU A 7 -10.86 3.96 14.02
CA GLU A 7 -11.03 3.42 15.38
C GLU A 7 -11.50 1.96 15.39
N GLU A 8 -12.37 1.58 14.46
CA GLU A 8 -12.78 0.19 14.31
C GLU A 8 -11.63 -0.67 13.81
N PHE A 9 -10.91 -0.23 12.77
CA PHE A 9 -9.71 -0.90 12.28
C PHE A 9 -8.70 -1.14 13.40
N GLU A 10 -8.37 -0.11 14.18
CA GLU A 10 -7.39 -0.19 15.29
C GLU A 10 -7.75 -1.27 16.31
N LYS A 11 -9.04 -1.36 16.70
CA LYS A 11 -9.51 -2.37 17.67
C LYS A 11 -9.23 -3.81 17.23
N TYR A 12 -9.20 -4.09 15.93
CA TYR A 12 -8.88 -5.42 15.40
C TYR A 12 -7.39 -5.57 15.13
N TYR A 13 -6.77 -4.54 14.57
CA TYR A 13 -5.35 -4.55 14.24
C TYR A 13 -4.46 -4.70 15.49
N ASP A 14 -4.79 -4.00 16.58
CA ASP A 14 -4.03 -4.05 17.84
C ASP A 14 -4.17 -5.40 18.58
N LYS A 15 -5.15 -6.25 18.20
CA LYS A 15 -5.26 -7.62 18.72
C LYS A 15 -4.27 -8.59 18.06
N ILE A 16 -3.67 -8.20 16.94
CA ILE A 16 -2.68 -9.03 16.24
C ILE A 16 -1.36 -8.92 17.00
N LYS A 17 -1.02 -9.94 17.79
CA LYS A 17 0.15 -9.91 18.67
C LYS A 17 1.48 -10.14 17.96
N ASN A 18 1.49 -10.95 16.90
CA ASN A 18 2.71 -11.29 16.16
C ASN A 18 2.88 -10.36 14.94
N ASP A 19 4.09 -9.84 14.78
CA ASP A 19 4.50 -9.02 13.64
C ASP A 19 4.40 -9.76 12.31
N GLU A 20 4.63 -11.08 12.27
CA GLU A 20 4.42 -11.89 11.07
C GLU A 20 2.96 -11.85 10.60
N ASN A 21 2.00 -11.91 11.54
CA ASN A 21 0.58 -11.84 11.21
C ASN A 21 0.15 -10.44 10.73
N LYS A 22 0.77 -9.37 11.26
CA LYS A 22 0.54 -8.00 10.77
C LYS A 22 1.11 -7.83 9.37
N HIS A 23 2.31 -8.34 9.13
CA HIS A 23 2.93 -8.34 7.82
C HIS A 23 2.11 -9.14 6.81
N GLU A 24 1.60 -10.31 7.18
CA GLU A 24 0.76 -11.12 6.31
C GLU A 24 -0.56 -10.40 5.98
N LEU A 25 -1.22 -9.78 6.97
CA LEU A 25 -2.40 -8.95 6.73
C LEU A 25 -2.09 -7.79 5.78
N PHE A 26 -0.95 -7.14 5.97
CA PHE A 26 -0.49 -6.08 5.07
C PHE A 26 -0.25 -6.61 3.66
N TYR A 27 0.47 -7.71 3.50
CA TYR A 27 0.69 -8.36 2.21
C TYR A 27 -0.63 -8.68 1.51
N CYS A 28 -1.61 -9.25 2.23
CA CYS A 28 -2.94 -9.51 1.69
C CYS A 28 -3.66 -8.23 1.24
N SER A 29 -3.45 -7.11 1.94
CA SER A 29 -4.02 -5.81 1.55
C SER A 29 -3.42 -5.23 0.26
N LEU A 30 -2.32 -5.81 -0.25
CA LEU A 30 -1.65 -5.34 -1.46
C LEU A 30 -2.28 -5.85 -2.77
N PHE A 31 -3.22 -6.80 -2.71
CA PHE A 31 -3.82 -7.40 -3.89
C PHE A 31 -5.21 -6.82 -4.14
N ASP A 32 -5.36 -6.09 -5.24
CA ASP A 32 -6.64 -5.81 -5.87
C ASP A 32 -6.83 -6.79 -7.03
N ILE A 33 -7.68 -7.79 -6.81
CA ILE A 33 -7.93 -8.84 -7.79
C ILE A 33 -9.02 -8.41 -8.77
N THR A 34 -9.78 -7.35 -8.45
CA THR A 34 -10.83 -6.81 -9.33
C THR A 34 -10.29 -5.93 -10.44
N SER A 35 -9.09 -5.36 -10.26
CA SER A 35 -8.38 -4.57 -11.28
C SER A 35 -7.62 -5.43 -12.30
N ILE A 36 -7.67 -6.76 -12.16
CA ILE A 36 -6.88 -7.69 -12.96
C ILE A 36 -7.64 -8.03 -14.24
N ASP A 37 -7.14 -7.57 -15.38
CA ASP A 37 -7.67 -7.96 -16.67
C ASP A 37 -7.30 -9.43 -16.97
N GLU A 38 -8.29 -10.33 -16.88
CA GLU A 38 -8.12 -11.76 -17.15
C GLU A 38 -7.42 -12.03 -18.51
N ARG A 39 -7.58 -11.13 -19.50
CA ARG A 39 -6.92 -11.25 -20.81
C ARG A 39 -5.42 -10.98 -20.75
N GLN A 40 -4.98 -10.08 -19.86
CA GLN A 40 -3.56 -9.77 -19.64
C GLN A 40 -2.87 -10.85 -18.81
N VAL A 41 -3.63 -11.54 -17.96
CA VAL A 41 -3.09 -12.40 -16.92
C VAL A 41 -3.11 -13.87 -17.33
N GLY A 42 -4.02 -14.26 -18.23
CA GLY A 42 -3.97 -15.52 -18.98
C GLY A 42 -3.66 -16.73 -18.12
N ARG A 43 -2.45 -17.29 -18.26
CA ARG A 43 -2.00 -18.50 -17.54
C ARG A 43 -1.88 -18.32 -16.02
N ARG A 44 -1.72 -17.10 -15.52
CA ARG A 44 -1.55 -16.79 -14.08
C ARG A 44 -2.87 -16.66 -13.32
N MET A 45 -4.02 -16.79 -13.99
CA MET A 45 -5.33 -16.60 -13.35
C MET A 45 -5.61 -17.59 -12.22
N LYS A 46 -5.08 -18.83 -12.32
CA LYS A 46 -5.19 -19.82 -11.26
C LYS A 46 -4.49 -19.36 -9.98
N GLU A 47 -3.30 -18.76 -10.12
CA GLU A 47 -2.46 -18.30 -9.02
C GLU A 47 -3.09 -17.08 -8.33
N PHE A 48 -3.66 -16.16 -9.10
CA PHE A 48 -4.42 -15.04 -8.54
C PHE A 48 -5.64 -15.50 -7.72
N ARG A 49 -6.33 -16.55 -8.16
CA ARG A 49 -7.44 -17.13 -7.39
C ARG A 49 -6.98 -17.82 -6.09
N GLU A 50 -5.77 -18.36 -6.06
CA GLU A 50 -5.19 -18.92 -4.82
C GLU A 50 -4.85 -17.79 -3.84
N ILE A 51 -4.23 -16.71 -4.33
CA ILE A 51 -4.00 -15.51 -3.51
C ILE A 51 -5.33 -14.92 -3.02
N GLU A 52 -6.37 -14.89 -3.87
CA GLU A 52 -7.71 -14.40 -3.48
C GLU A 52 -8.25 -15.16 -2.28
N LYS A 53 -8.16 -16.49 -2.29
CA LYS A 53 -8.62 -17.34 -1.19
C LYS A 53 -7.84 -17.03 0.09
N ASP A 54 -6.51 -16.95 0.02
CA ASP A 54 -5.66 -16.62 1.17
C ASP A 54 -6.02 -15.25 1.75
N VAL A 55 -6.21 -14.24 0.89
CA VAL A 55 -6.63 -12.89 1.27
C VAL A 55 -7.99 -12.94 1.97
N ILE A 56 -8.99 -13.59 1.38
CA ILE A 56 -10.34 -13.71 1.93
C ILE A 56 -10.31 -14.39 3.29
N GLU A 57 -9.59 -15.50 3.42
CA GLU A 57 -9.47 -16.25 4.67
C GLU A 57 -8.82 -15.41 5.77
N LYS A 58 -7.72 -14.72 5.47
CA LYS A 58 -7.01 -13.89 6.45
C LYS A 58 -7.86 -12.71 6.90
N ILE A 59 -8.51 -12.00 5.96
CA ILE A 59 -9.39 -10.87 6.27
C ILE A 59 -10.59 -11.34 7.09
N ARG A 60 -11.21 -12.45 6.68
CA ARG A 60 -12.32 -13.04 7.41
C ARG A 60 -11.92 -13.42 8.82
N PHE A 61 -10.73 -14.00 9.02
CA PHE A 61 -10.23 -14.35 10.34
C PHE A 61 -10.01 -13.11 11.24
N VAL A 62 -9.28 -12.11 10.75
CA VAL A 62 -8.94 -10.90 11.53
C VAL A 62 -10.20 -10.10 11.90
N PHE A 63 -11.11 -9.92 10.94
CA PHE A 63 -12.31 -9.10 11.12
C PHE A 63 -13.56 -9.93 11.44
N ASN A 64 -13.45 -11.24 11.72
CA ASN A 64 -14.58 -12.10 12.10
C ASN A 64 -15.47 -11.50 13.18
N PRO A 65 -14.92 -10.94 14.29
CA PRO A 65 -15.77 -10.39 15.33
C PRO A 65 -16.53 -9.14 14.88
N LEU A 66 -16.01 -8.38 13.89
CA LEU A 66 -16.74 -7.27 13.26
C LEU A 66 -17.94 -7.79 12.48
N PHE A 67 -17.74 -8.82 11.65
CA PHE A 67 -18.80 -9.40 10.82
C PHE A 67 -19.92 -9.99 11.68
N LYS A 68 -19.57 -10.67 12.78
CA LYS A 68 -20.54 -11.18 13.75
C LYS A 68 -21.30 -10.07 14.47
N LYS A 69 -20.62 -9.00 14.89
CA LYS A 69 -21.23 -7.91 15.67
C LYS A 69 -22.16 -7.03 14.83
N LYS A 70 -21.75 -6.68 13.61
CA LYS A 70 -22.50 -5.78 12.73
C LYS A 70 -23.55 -6.48 11.85
N LYS A 71 -23.72 -7.81 11.99
CA LYS A 71 -24.51 -8.63 11.05
C LYS A 71 -24.18 -8.27 9.60
N ILE A 72 -22.88 -8.19 9.30
CA ILE A 72 -22.44 -7.85 7.95
C ILE A 72 -22.77 -9.05 7.08
N GLU A 73 -23.90 -8.98 6.39
CA GLU A 73 -24.35 -10.03 5.47
C GLU A 73 -23.51 -10.04 4.19
N ASN A 74 -22.84 -8.93 3.85
CA ASN A 74 -22.11 -8.78 2.60
C ASN A 74 -20.60 -8.59 2.80
N PHE A 75 -19.90 -9.69 3.10
CA PHE A 75 -18.43 -9.73 3.16
C PHE A 75 -17.76 -9.25 1.86
N GLU A 76 -18.39 -9.49 0.70
CA GLU A 76 -17.86 -9.02 -0.59
C GLU A 76 -17.85 -7.50 -0.70
N GLU A 77 -18.90 -6.82 -0.21
CA GLU A 77 -18.93 -5.35 -0.16
C GLU A 77 -17.82 -4.79 0.76
N PHE A 78 -17.53 -5.48 1.87
CA PHE A 78 -16.40 -5.13 2.74
C PHE A 78 -15.06 -5.26 2.00
N MET A 79 -14.84 -6.37 1.29
CA MET A 79 -13.63 -6.60 0.50
C MET A 79 -13.44 -5.50 -0.56
N LYS A 80 -14.50 -5.20 -1.34
CA LYS A 80 -14.49 -4.17 -2.37
C LYS A 80 -14.11 -2.79 -1.81
N LYS A 81 -14.76 -2.36 -0.73
CA LYS A 81 -14.58 -1.02 -0.15
C LYS A 81 -13.29 -0.84 0.63
N ASN A 82 -12.76 -1.91 1.24
CA ASN A 82 -11.64 -1.80 2.17
C ASN A 82 -10.35 -2.41 1.64
N VAL A 83 -10.40 -3.55 0.96
CA VAL A 83 -9.19 -4.26 0.50
C VAL A 83 -8.86 -3.87 -0.93
N TYR A 84 -9.84 -3.96 -1.84
CA TYR A 84 -9.62 -3.70 -3.25
C TYR A 84 -9.42 -2.20 -3.52
N ALA A 85 -10.16 -1.33 -2.84
CA ALA A 85 -10.01 0.13 -2.95
C ALA A 85 -8.85 0.73 -2.10
N ASP A 86 -7.72 0.02 -1.91
CA ASP A 86 -6.50 0.47 -1.21
C ASP A 86 -6.62 0.85 0.28
N ARG A 87 -7.83 0.98 0.81
CA ARG A 87 -8.11 1.58 2.12
C ARG A 87 -7.41 0.84 3.26
N LEU A 88 -7.41 -0.50 3.27
CA LEU A 88 -6.79 -1.30 4.32
C LEU A 88 -5.27 -1.11 4.33
N CYS A 89 -4.63 -1.07 3.16
CA CYS A 89 -3.19 -0.79 3.04
C CYS A 89 -2.86 0.57 3.66
N ARG A 90 -3.64 1.61 3.32
CA ARG A 90 -3.50 2.98 3.85
C ARG A 90 -3.73 3.04 5.37
N LEU A 91 -4.74 2.35 5.90
CA LEU A 91 -5.01 2.26 7.34
C LEU A 91 -3.86 1.59 8.11
N ILE A 92 -3.30 0.50 7.56
CA ILE A 92 -2.15 -0.20 8.16
C ILE A 92 -0.93 0.72 8.20
N ILE A 93 -0.58 1.36 7.07
CA ILE A 93 0.58 2.25 7.01
C ILE A 93 0.40 3.44 7.95
N LYS A 94 -0.79 4.05 7.98
CA LYS A 94 -1.12 5.13 8.92
C LYS A 94 -0.83 4.71 10.38
N LYS A 95 -1.39 3.58 10.82
CA LYS A 95 -1.24 3.09 12.19
C LYS A 95 0.22 2.79 12.55
N GLU A 96 0.97 2.22 11.63
CA GLU A 96 2.39 1.94 11.86
C GLU A 96 3.25 3.21 11.91
N LEU A 97 2.91 4.25 11.14
CA LEU A 97 3.55 5.57 11.26
C LEU A 97 3.20 6.27 12.59
N GLU A 98 1.96 6.18 13.06
CA GLU A 98 1.55 6.72 14.36
C GLU A 98 2.34 6.06 15.51
N LYS A 99 2.62 4.74 15.43
CA LYS A 99 3.50 4.05 16.39
C LYS A 99 4.93 4.57 16.37
N LYS A 100 5.39 5.11 15.24
CA LYS A 100 6.67 5.83 15.11
C LYS A 100 6.58 7.30 15.54
N ARG A 101 5.47 7.70 16.18
CA ARG A 101 5.19 9.08 16.63
C ARG A 101 5.16 10.10 15.49
N LEU A 102 4.80 9.65 14.29
CA LEU A 102 4.50 10.52 13.17
C LEU A 102 3.00 10.82 13.16
N ASN A 103 2.64 12.10 13.13
CA ASN A 103 1.25 12.55 13.07
C ASN A 103 0.67 12.28 11.66
N ALA A 104 0.29 11.02 11.40
CA ALA A 104 -0.23 10.55 10.13
C ALA A 104 -1.78 10.54 10.15
N TYR A 105 -2.41 11.02 9.08
CA TYR A 105 -3.86 11.07 8.95
C TYR A 105 -4.30 10.80 7.51
N LEU A 106 -5.54 10.34 7.35
CA LEU A 106 -6.16 10.11 6.05
C LEU A 106 -7.14 11.24 5.76
N LEU A 107 -7.07 11.81 4.57
CA LEU A 107 -8.07 12.74 4.06
C LEU A 107 -9.35 11.99 3.63
N GLU A 108 -10.42 12.73 3.33
CA GLU A 108 -11.69 12.16 2.86
C GLU A 108 -11.52 11.35 1.56
N ASN A 109 -10.64 11.81 0.67
CA ASN A 109 -10.27 11.12 -0.56
C ASN A 109 -9.26 9.97 -0.34
N MET A 110 -9.01 9.60 0.91
CA MET A 110 -8.07 8.57 1.34
C MET A 110 -6.59 8.89 1.16
N ASP A 111 -6.21 10.11 0.76
CA ASP A 111 -4.80 10.50 0.70
C ASP A 111 -4.17 10.43 2.09
N LEU A 112 -3.05 9.72 2.21
CA LEU A 112 -2.29 9.63 3.45
C LEU A 112 -1.40 10.85 3.56
N LYS A 113 -1.54 11.61 4.64
CA LYS A 113 -0.69 12.76 4.92
C LYS A 113 -0.05 12.64 6.29
N THR A 114 1.09 13.29 6.43
CA THR A 114 1.56 13.78 7.73
C THR A 114 1.37 15.29 7.79
N SER A 115 1.77 15.94 8.88
CA SER A 115 1.58 17.40 9.06
C SER A 115 2.00 18.26 7.86
N GLU A 116 3.05 17.86 7.13
CA GLU A 116 3.64 18.66 6.03
C GLU A 116 3.85 17.88 4.73
N ILE A 117 3.69 16.55 4.77
CA ILE A 117 4.09 15.67 3.67
C ILE A 117 2.90 14.84 3.23
N THR A 118 2.63 14.88 1.93
CA THR A 118 1.66 14.00 1.27
C THR A 118 2.34 12.69 0.87
N ILE A 119 1.74 11.55 1.21
CA ILE A 119 2.23 10.21 0.86
C ILE A 119 1.27 9.60 -0.15
N GLU A 120 1.69 9.56 -1.41
CA GLU A 120 0.97 8.90 -2.49
C GLU A 120 1.35 7.42 -2.52
N ILE A 121 0.36 6.54 -2.39
CA ILE A 121 0.60 5.10 -2.30
C ILE A 121 0.02 4.44 -3.54
N LYS A 122 0.88 3.68 -4.24
CA LYS A 122 0.49 2.83 -5.35
C LYS A 122 1.01 1.41 -5.16
N ARG A 123 0.09 0.46 -5.25
CA ARG A 123 0.37 -0.98 -5.31
C ARG A 123 0.62 -1.35 -6.76
N ILE A 124 1.81 -1.86 -7.08
CA ILE A 124 2.21 -2.24 -8.44
C ILE A 124 2.22 -3.76 -8.56
N ILE A 125 1.10 -4.31 -9.04
CA ILE A 125 0.95 -5.75 -9.32
C ILE A 125 1.35 -6.05 -10.78
N SER A 126 1.12 -5.09 -11.69
CA SER A 126 1.60 -5.12 -13.07
C SER A 126 2.16 -3.75 -13.48
N GLY A 127 3.18 -3.74 -14.33
CA GLY A 127 3.76 -2.51 -14.86
C GLY A 127 2.92 -1.82 -15.95
N SER A 128 1.82 -2.44 -16.40
CA SER A 128 1.06 -1.99 -17.57
C SER A 128 0.51 -0.56 -17.46
N ASN A 129 0.13 -0.13 -16.25
CA ASN A 129 -0.45 1.21 -16.02
C ASN A 129 0.50 2.12 -15.22
N PHE A 130 1.79 1.78 -15.17
CA PHE A 130 2.75 2.56 -14.38
C PHE A 130 2.96 3.96 -14.98
N LEU A 131 3.09 4.04 -16.31
CA LEU A 131 3.28 5.32 -17.00
C LEU A 131 2.09 6.25 -16.76
N GLU A 132 0.88 5.75 -16.95
CA GLU A 132 -0.36 6.50 -16.67
C GLU A 132 -0.38 7.02 -15.23
N TYR A 133 -0.03 6.18 -14.25
CA TYR A 133 0.06 6.62 -12.86
C TYR A 133 1.11 7.71 -12.62
N VAL A 134 2.27 7.63 -13.28
CA VAL A 134 3.29 8.69 -13.18
C VAL A 134 2.79 10.00 -13.78
N GLU A 135 2.10 9.95 -14.93
CA GLU A 135 1.50 11.13 -15.54
C GLU A 135 0.36 11.71 -14.67
N ASP A 136 -0.45 10.88 -14.02
CA ASP A 136 -1.47 11.33 -13.05
C ASP A 136 -0.84 12.09 -11.88
N ILE A 137 0.31 11.63 -11.37
CA ILE A 137 1.06 12.35 -10.33
C ILE A 137 1.55 13.69 -10.87
N VAL A 138 2.11 13.72 -12.08
CA VAL A 138 2.53 14.97 -12.71
C VAL A 138 1.36 15.94 -12.78
N GLU A 139 0.22 15.52 -13.31
CA GLU A 139 -0.97 16.38 -13.40
C GLU A 139 -1.45 16.86 -12.02
N LYS A 140 -1.52 15.95 -11.04
CA LYS A 140 -2.01 16.25 -9.68
C LYS A 140 -1.13 17.27 -8.95
N TYR A 141 0.18 17.30 -9.23
CA TYR A 141 1.15 18.07 -8.45
C TYR A 141 1.90 19.15 -9.22
N THR A 142 1.75 19.25 -10.54
CA THR A 142 2.34 20.33 -11.34
C THR A 142 2.01 21.69 -10.71
N ASN A 143 3.02 22.53 -10.53
CA ASN A 143 2.94 23.83 -9.87
C ASN A 143 2.58 23.83 -8.37
N LYS A 144 2.55 22.67 -7.71
CA LYS A 144 2.40 22.57 -6.25
C LYS A 144 3.76 22.45 -5.58
N ASN A 145 4.05 23.35 -4.64
CA ASN A 145 5.23 23.29 -3.79
C ASN A 145 4.96 22.51 -2.49
N GLU A 146 4.36 21.32 -2.61
CA GLU A 146 4.13 20.40 -1.48
C GLU A 146 5.30 19.43 -1.34
N LYS A 147 5.59 18.99 -0.11
CA LYS A 147 6.50 17.85 0.12
C LYS A 147 5.74 16.57 -0.16
N ILE A 148 6.25 15.74 -1.08
CA ILE A 148 5.54 14.57 -1.57
C ILE A 148 6.45 13.35 -1.50
N ILE A 149 5.90 12.24 -1.00
CA ILE A 149 6.50 10.92 -1.10
C ILE A 149 5.61 10.07 -2.00
N VAL A 150 6.14 9.60 -3.12
CA VAL A 150 5.50 8.59 -3.96
C VAL A 150 6.01 7.22 -3.52
N LEU A 151 5.16 6.47 -2.83
CA LEU A 151 5.43 5.13 -2.33
C LEU A 151 4.90 4.08 -3.32
N LEU A 152 5.83 3.43 -4.00
CA LEU A 152 5.58 2.33 -4.93
C LEU A 152 5.82 1.00 -4.22
N ILE A 153 4.75 0.22 -4.02
CA ILE A 153 4.78 -1.05 -3.30
C ILE A 153 4.61 -2.19 -4.29
N PHE A 154 5.60 -3.08 -4.35
CA PHE A 154 5.61 -4.24 -5.23
C PHE A 154 5.40 -5.49 -4.39
N PRO A 155 4.17 -6.06 -4.33
CA PRO A 155 3.97 -7.34 -3.68
C PRO A 155 4.64 -8.46 -4.48
N GLN A 156 5.26 -9.41 -3.80
CA GLN A 156 5.75 -10.65 -4.40
C GLN A 156 4.60 -11.44 -4.99
N PHE A 157 4.74 -11.85 -6.24
CA PHE A 157 3.88 -12.86 -6.82
C PHE A 157 4.64 -14.20 -6.87
N GLU A 158 4.10 -15.24 -6.24
CA GLU A 158 4.66 -16.60 -6.21
C GLU A 158 6.15 -16.68 -5.76
N ASN A 159 6.99 -17.38 -6.55
CA ASN A 159 8.44 -17.55 -6.40
C ASN A 159 9.21 -16.59 -7.33
N GLU A 160 8.64 -15.43 -7.67
CA GLU A 160 9.35 -14.43 -8.47
C GLU A 160 10.73 -14.17 -7.85
N ASN A 161 11.76 -14.15 -8.71
CA ASN A 161 13.12 -13.90 -8.28
C ASN A 161 13.19 -12.47 -7.74
N TYR A 162 13.39 -12.36 -6.42
CA TYR A 162 13.49 -11.11 -5.69
C TYR A 162 14.60 -10.19 -6.24
N GLU A 163 15.67 -10.75 -6.81
CA GLU A 163 16.77 -9.98 -7.43
C GLU A 163 16.31 -9.30 -8.71
N ARG A 164 15.55 -10.01 -9.56
CA ARG A 164 15.00 -9.44 -10.80
C ARG A 164 14.00 -8.33 -10.53
N ILE A 165 13.18 -8.47 -9.48
CA ILE A 165 12.22 -7.41 -9.10
C ILE A 165 12.94 -6.24 -8.42
N SER A 166 14.00 -6.50 -7.66
CA SER A 166 14.87 -5.44 -7.14
C SER A 166 15.51 -4.62 -8.28
N GLN A 167 15.91 -5.27 -9.38
CA GLN A 167 16.41 -4.59 -10.58
C GLN A 167 15.32 -3.79 -11.30
N LEU A 168 14.07 -4.29 -11.33
CA LEU A 168 12.95 -3.49 -11.85
C LEU A 168 12.68 -2.27 -10.97
N ILE A 169 12.74 -2.43 -9.64
CA ILE A 169 12.72 -1.33 -8.66
C ILE A 169 13.83 -0.32 -8.97
N GLU A 170 15.00 -0.77 -9.40
CA GLU A 170 16.09 0.14 -9.78
C GLU A 170 15.77 0.99 -11.01
N ILE A 171 15.07 0.43 -12.02
CA ILE A 171 14.58 1.20 -13.18
C ILE A 171 13.59 2.30 -12.73
N TYR A 172 12.82 2.04 -11.68
CA TYR A 172 11.90 3.02 -11.10
C TYR A 172 12.60 4.16 -10.33
N TYR A 173 13.92 4.13 -10.10
CA TYR A 173 14.63 5.29 -9.54
C TYR A 173 14.70 6.48 -10.51
N ILE A 174 14.54 6.26 -11.82
CA ILE A 174 14.48 7.34 -12.81
C ILE A 174 13.19 8.18 -12.62
N VAL A 175 12.16 7.60 -11.98
CA VAL A 175 10.86 8.25 -11.77
C VAL A 175 11.00 9.46 -10.85
N GLU A 176 11.88 9.42 -9.85
CA GLU A 176 12.07 10.58 -8.97
C GLU A 176 12.58 11.79 -9.74
N GLU A 177 13.64 11.60 -10.54
CA GLU A 177 14.23 12.65 -11.35
C GLU A 177 13.26 13.15 -12.43
N TYR A 178 12.51 12.23 -13.05
CA TYR A 178 11.45 12.59 -13.99
C TYR A 178 10.37 13.46 -13.34
N LEU A 179 9.86 13.06 -12.18
CA LEU A 179 8.83 13.79 -11.45
C LEU A 179 9.31 15.17 -11.01
N LYS A 180 10.53 15.26 -10.44
CA LYS A 180 11.13 16.56 -10.06
C LYS A 180 11.22 17.50 -11.25
N LEU A 181 11.70 17.00 -12.40
CA LEU A 181 11.83 17.78 -13.63
C LEU A 181 10.46 18.28 -14.13
N LYS A 182 9.46 17.39 -14.20
CA LYS A 182 8.14 17.70 -14.78
C LYS A 182 7.29 18.57 -13.87
N ILE A 183 7.31 18.30 -12.57
CA ILE A 183 6.54 19.04 -11.56
C ILE A 183 7.25 20.34 -11.15
N GLN A 184 8.57 20.44 -11.41
CA GLN A 184 9.43 21.54 -11.00
C GLN A 184 9.46 21.71 -9.47
N ASN A 185 9.62 20.59 -8.76
CA ASN A 185 9.58 20.53 -7.30
C ASN A 185 10.62 19.54 -6.75
N ASP A 186 11.64 20.06 -6.07
CA ASP A 186 12.72 19.26 -5.46
C ASP A 186 12.31 18.55 -4.15
N ASN A 187 11.12 18.83 -3.62
CA ASN A 187 10.56 18.23 -2.42
C ASN A 187 9.83 16.91 -2.68
N ILE A 188 10.03 16.32 -3.87
CA ILE A 188 9.50 15.00 -4.24
C ILE A 188 10.54 13.93 -3.92
N ARG A 189 10.10 12.84 -3.30
CA ARG A 189 10.87 11.61 -3.14
C ARG A 189 10.06 10.41 -3.61
N VAL A 190 10.72 9.44 -4.22
CA VAL A 190 10.11 8.16 -4.62
C VAL A 190 10.70 7.06 -3.76
N LEU A 191 9.83 6.33 -3.06
CA LEU A 191 10.21 5.17 -2.27
C LEU A 191 9.64 3.93 -2.92
N CYS A 192 10.52 3.04 -3.40
CA CYS A 192 10.14 1.74 -3.93
C CYS A 192 10.42 0.65 -2.90
N GLN A 193 9.44 -0.23 -2.65
CA GLN A 193 9.61 -1.35 -1.73
C GLN A 193 8.97 -2.63 -2.25
N TYR A 194 9.77 -3.69 -2.31
CA TYR A 194 9.29 -5.06 -2.53
C TYR A 194 8.82 -5.69 -1.22
N ILE A 195 7.69 -6.39 -1.23
CA ILE A 195 7.07 -7.01 -0.06
C ILE A 195 6.83 -8.49 -0.34
N THR A 196 7.50 -9.37 0.39
CA THR A 196 7.33 -10.83 0.26
C THR A 196 6.11 -11.33 1.04
N LYS A 197 5.62 -12.54 0.75
CA LYS A 197 4.55 -13.18 1.56
C LYS A 197 5.01 -13.47 2.99
N LYS A 198 6.26 -13.93 3.13
CA LYS A 198 6.88 -14.20 4.42
C LYS A 198 7.53 -12.94 4.97
N CYS A 199 7.46 -12.77 6.29
CA CYS A 199 8.09 -11.64 6.96
C CYS A 199 9.61 -11.80 6.95
N THR A 200 10.27 -11.12 6.01
CA THR A 200 11.73 -11.10 5.91
C THR A 200 12.29 -9.75 6.35
N LYS A 201 13.57 -9.71 6.75
CA LYS A 201 14.20 -8.49 7.28
C LYS A 201 14.12 -7.30 6.32
N ASN A 202 14.30 -7.53 5.02
CA ASN A 202 14.40 -6.46 4.02
C ASN A 202 13.12 -6.24 3.21
N TYR A 203 12.18 -7.20 3.19
CA TYR A 203 11.00 -7.18 2.31
C TYR A 203 9.70 -7.31 3.12
N SER A 204 9.59 -6.53 4.20
CA SER A 204 8.45 -6.57 5.13
C SER A 204 7.81 -5.21 5.34
N LEU A 205 6.63 -5.22 5.97
CA LEU A 205 5.92 -4.01 6.41
C LEU A 205 6.83 -3.14 7.28
N PHE A 206 7.53 -3.74 8.24
CA PHE A 206 8.34 -2.99 9.20
C PHE A 206 9.52 -2.30 8.54
N LYS A 207 10.15 -2.95 7.54
CA LYS A 207 11.22 -2.32 6.76
C LYS A 207 10.69 -1.17 5.89
N LEU A 208 9.51 -1.34 5.28
CA LEU A 208 8.82 -0.26 4.58
C LEU A 208 8.61 0.95 5.50
N ILE A 209 8.09 0.73 6.71
CA ILE A 209 7.79 1.80 7.67
C ILE A 209 9.06 2.47 8.19
N GLU A 210 10.14 1.71 8.40
CA GLU A 210 11.46 2.26 8.75
C GLU A 210 11.97 3.21 7.65
N ARG A 211 12.02 2.75 6.40
CA ARG A 211 12.47 3.57 5.26
C ARG A 211 11.57 4.79 5.04
N LEU A 212 10.26 4.61 5.16
CA LEU A 212 9.30 5.70 5.00
C LEU A 212 9.51 6.76 6.10
N THR A 213 9.77 6.35 7.34
CA THR A 213 10.09 7.25 8.46
C THR A 213 11.37 8.04 8.21
N GLU A 214 12.42 7.38 7.69
CA GLU A 214 13.68 8.04 7.32
C GLU A 214 13.45 9.12 6.27
N VAL A 215 12.73 8.81 5.18
CA VAL A 215 12.43 9.76 4.10
C VAL A 215 11.57 10.92 4.61
N ILE A 216 10.55 10.65 5.44
CA ILE A 216 9.71 11.69 6.07
C ILE A 216 10.59 12.65 6.88
N ASN A 217 11.50 12.13 7.70
CA ASN A 217 12.37 12.96 8.53
C ASN A 217 13.37 13.77 7.71
N CYS A 218 13.87 13.22 6.60
CA CYS A 218 14.70 13.97 5.66
C CYS A 218 13.95 15.14 5.01
N LEU A 219 12.73 14.90 4.52
CA LEU A 219 11.91 15.96 3.90
C LEU A 219 11.45 17.04 4.90
N LYS A 220 11.26 16.70 6.18
CA LYS A 220 10.95 17.70 7.21
C LYS A 220 12.09 18.69 7.50
N ARG A 221 13.34 18.31 7.19
CA ARG A 221 14.53 19.15 7.45
C ARG A 221 14.86 20.11 6.30
N ILE A 222 14.28 19.88 5.12
CA ILE A 222 14.35 20.74 3.94
C ILE A 222 13.25 21.79 4.06
#